data_AF-M4ZAL0-F1
#
_entry.id   AF-M4ZAL0-F1
#
_cell.length_a   1.000
_cell.length_b   1.000
_cell.length_c   1.000
_cell.angle_alpha   90.00
_cell.angle_beta   90.00
_cell.angle_gamma   90.00
#
_symmetry.space_group_name_H-M   'P 1'
#
loop_
_entity.id
_entity.type
_entity.pdbx_description
1 polymer ?
#
loop_
_entity_poly.entity_id
_entity_poly.type
_entity_poly.pdbx_seq_one_letter_code
_entity_poly.pdbx_strand_id
1 'polypeptide(L)' 'MAGLLGHAPEDEEALLARLRAAESIGRPIGSDRFLARIEKMTGRVLKPAKRGPKPAEED' A
#
# COMPACT_ATOMS: atom_id res chain seq x y z
N MET A 1 12.24 3.36 22.74
CA MET A 1 11.93 2.77 21.41
C MET A 1 10.80 1.76 21.57
N ALA A 2 9.58 2.23 21.81
CA ALA A 2 8.42 1.39 22.06
C ALA A 2 7.25 1.95 21.26
N GLY A 3 6.53 1.07 20.54
CA GLY A 3 5.33 1.43 19.79
C GLY A 3 5.27 0.95 18.34
N LEU A 4 5.91 -0.18 17.99
CA LEU A 4 5.70 -0.77 16.65
C LEU A 4 4.35 -1.52 16.56
N LEU A 5 3.76 -1.95 17.68
CA LEU A 5 2.53 -2.77 17.73
C LEU A 5 1.68 -2.40 18.96
N GLY A 6 1.24 -1.14 19.06
CA GLY A 6 0.36 -0.67 20.14
C GLY A 6 -1.10 -0.56 19.69
N HIS A 7 -1.66 -1.58 19.05
CA HIS A 7 -3.05 -1.57 18.59
C HIS A 7 -3.88 -2.67 19.28
N ALA A 8 -5.21 -2.50 19.36
CA ALA A 8 -6.09 -3.54 19.90
C ALA A 8 -6.06 -4.78 18.97
N PRO A 9 -6.39 -6.00 19.43
CA PRO A 9 -6.33 -7.20 18.59
C PRO A 9 -7.21 -7.10 17.33
N GLU A 10 -8.33 -6.38 17.39
CA GLU A 10 -9.20 -6.13 16.23
C GLU A 10 -8.52 -5.23 15.16
N ASP A 11 -7.66 -4.32 15.59
CA ASP A 11 -6.82 -3.51 14.70
C ASP A 11 -5.68 -4.35 14.08
N GLU A 12 -5.26 -5.44 14.74
CA GLU A 12 -4.22 -6.34 14.26
C GLU A 12 -4.66 -7.09 13.01
N GLU A 13 -5.85 -7.68 13.07
CA GLU A 13 -6.36 -8.51 12.00
C GLU A 13 -6.63 -7.66 10.74
N ALA A 14 -7.15 -6.44 10.94
CA ALA A 14 -7.28 -5.46 9.86
C ALA A 14 -5.93 -5.03 9.27
N LEU A 15 -4.91 -4.82 10.10
CA LEU A 15 -3.56 -4.48 9.66
C LEU A 15 -2.92 -5.63 8.87
N LEU A 16 -3.02 -6.86 9.37
CA LEU A 16 -2.50 -8.06 8.72
C LEU A 16 -3.22 -8.34 7.39
N ALA A 17 -4.54 -8.17 7.34
CA ALA A 17 -5.30 -8.30 6.11
C ALA A 17 -4.81 -7.31 5.03
N ARG A 18 -4.55 -6.05 5.42
CA ARG A 18 -3.96 -5.05 4.53
C ARG A 18 -2.57 -5.48 4.05
N LEU A 19 -1.71 -5.95 4.94
CA LEU A 19 -0.36 -6.44 4.60
C LEU A 19 -0.39 -7.57 3.58
N ARG A 20 -1.24 -8.59 3.78
CA ARG A 20 -1.39 -9.73 2.85
C ARG A 20 -1.89 -9.29 1.46
N ALA A 21 -2.86 -8.38 1.42
CA ALA A 21 -3.39 -7.84 0.16
C ALA A 21 -2.33 -7.07 -0.63
N ALA A 22 -1.54 -6.26 0.08
CA ALA A 22 -0.41 -5.52 -0.48
C ALA A 22 0.71 -6.44 -1.00
N GLU A 23 1.04 -7.47 -0.24
CA GLU A 23 2.02 -8.49 -0.63
C GLU A 23 1.61 -9.20 -1.92
N SER A 24 0.35 -9.62 -2.03
CA SER A 24 -0.18 -10.31 -3.22
C SER A 24 0.02 -9.52 -4.52
N ILE A 25 -0.06 -8.18 -4.47
CA ILE A 25 0.12 -7.32 -5.65
C ILE A 25 1.51 -6.67 -5.72
N GLY A 26 2.39 -6.96 -4.76
CA GLY A 26 3.73 -6.37 -4.65
C GLY A 26 3.76 -4.87 -4.35
N ARG A 27 2.70 -4.30 -3.77
CA ARG A 27 2.65 -2.86 -3.44
C ARG A 27 2.95 -2.63 -1.95
N PRO A 28 4.05 -1.96 -1.59
CA PRO A 28 4.38 -1.73 -0.19
C PRO A 28 3.36 -0.83 0.50
N ILE A 29 3.08 -1.12 1.78
CA ILE A 29 2.27 -0.27 2.67
C ILE A 29 3.19 0.61 3.50
N GLY A 30 2.83 1.87 3.65
CA GLY A 30 3.52 2.79 4.54
C GLY A 30 3.07 4.23 4.32
N SER A 31 3.72 5.16 5.03
CA SER A 31 3.50 6.59 4.82
C SER A 31 4.05 7.06 3.48
N ASP A 32 3.61 8.23 3.02
CA ASP A 32 4.11 8.85 1.79
C ASP A 32 5.64 9.05 1.80
N ARG A 33 6.20 9.39 2.96
CA ARG A 33 7.65 9.52 3.15
C ARG A 33 8.37 8.19 2.97
N PHE A 34 7.81 7.11 3.51
CA PHE A 34 8.37 5.78 3.35
C PHE A 34 8.37 5.36 1.88
N LEU A 35 7.22 5.52 1.19
CA LEU A 35 7.08 5.18 -0.22
C LEU A 35 8.05 5.98 -1.10
N ALA A 36 8.13 7.30 -0.92
CA ALA A 36 9.04 8.15 -1.67
C ALA A 36 10.52 7.74 -1.51
N ARG A 37 10.91 7.29 -0.30
CA ARG A 37 12.25 6.77 -0.05
C ARG A 37 12.53 5.50 -0.85
N ILE A 38 11.60 4.55 -0.88
CA ILE A 38 11.78 3.29 -1.62
C ILE A 38 11.74 3.52 -3.14
N GLU A 39 10.87 4.40 -3.63
CA GLU A 39 10.86 4.81 -5.04
C GLU A 39 12.22 5.38 -5.46
N LYS A 40 12.80 6.27 -4.65
CA LYS A 40 14.14 6.82 -4.89
C LYS A 40 15.24 5.75 -4.91
N MET A 41 15.17 4.76 -4.02
CA MET A 41 16.16 3.69 -3.94
C MET A 41 16.07 2.70 -5.11
N THR A 42 14.86 2.44 -5.59
CA THR A 42 14.60 1.42 -6.61
C THR A 42 14.52 1.99 -8.03
N GLY A 43 14.33 3.31 -8.18
CA GLY A 43 14.07 3.96 -9.46
C GLY A 43 12.70 3.60 -10.06
N ARG A 44 11.81 2.94 -9.30
CA ARG A 44 10.49 2.51 -9.74
C ARG A 44 9.41 3.36 -9.08
N VAL A 45 8.30 3.59 -9.79
CA VAL A 45 7.10 4.20 -9.22
C VAL A 45 6.29 3.11 -8.52
N LEU A 46 6.10 3.26 -7.21
CA LEU A 46 5.40 2.32 -6.34
C LEU A 46 4.01 2.84 -5.95
N LYS A 47 3.84 4.16 -5.92
CA LYS A 47 2.54 4.79 -5.67
C LYS A 47 1.52 4.42 -6.75
N PRO A 48 0.22 4.35 -6.42
CA PRO A 48 -0.84 4.18 -7.40
C PRO A 48 -0.80 5.30 -8.44
N ALA A 49 -0.77 4.94 -9.73
CA ALA A 49 -0.90 5.89 -10.82
C ALA A 49 -2.38 6.23 -11.06
N LYS A 50 -2.62 7.25 -11.89
CA LYS A 50 -3.95 7.57 -12.39
C LYS A 50 -4.57 6.32 -13.02
N ARG A 51 -5.79 5.96 -12.59
CA ARG A 51 -6.55 4.86 -13.19
C ARG A 51 -6.79 5.15 -14.67
N GLY A 52 -6.87 4.09 -15.48
CA GLY A 52 -7.24 4.21 -16.89
C GLY A 52 -8.61 4.88 -17.08
N PRO A 53 -8.91 5.33 -18.31
CA PRO A 53 -10.24 5.86 -18.64
C PRO A 53 -11.33 4.82 -18.34
N LYS A 54 -12.52 5.29 -17.94
CA LYS A 54 -13.68 4.41 -17.78
C LYS A 54 -14.00 3.78 -19.15
N PRO A 55 -14.24 2.47 -19.24
CA PRO A 55 -14.68 1.85 -20.49
C PRO A 55 -15.97 2.52 -20.97
N ALA A 56 -16.09 2.69 -22.30
CA ALA A 56 -17.33 3.16 -22.92
C ALA A 56 -18.41 2.08 -22.77
N GLU A 57 -19.67 2.51 -22.66
CA GLU A 57 -20.81 1.59 -22.73
C GLU A 57 -20.82 0.97 -24.13
N GLU A 58 -20.87 -0.36 -24.21
CA GLU A 58 -21.13 -1.06 -25.47
C GLU A 58 -22.64 -0.94 -25.75
N ASP A 59 -23.01 -0.39 -26.91
CA ASP A 59 -24.39 -0.30 -27.40
C ASP A 59 -24.95 -1.69 -27.79
#